data_AF-A0A8X7PRV8-F1
#
_entry.id   AF-A0A8X7PRV8-F1
#
_cell.length_a   1.000
_cell.length_b   1.000
_cell.length_c   1.000
_cell.angle_alpha   90.00
_cell.angle_beta   90.00
_cell.angle_gamma   90.00
#
_symmetry.space_group_name_H-M   'P 1'
#
loop_
_entity.id
_entity.type
_entity.pdbx_description
1 polymer ?
#
loop_
_entity_poly.entity_id
_entity_poly.type
_entity_poly.pdbx_seq_one_letter_code
_entity_poly.pdbx_strand_id
1 'polypeptide(L)'
;MFVPTANPVREPPIIVANTVLSLLALNYPANKLACYVSDDGCSPLTYFSLKETSKFAKIWGPFCKKYNVRVFFFLFFLTGSLFILTLYKMTGKALQNKEN
;
A
#
# COMPACT_ATOMS: atom_id res chain seq x y z
N MET A 1 9.91 -11.38 -3.95
CA MET A 1 10.59 -10.58 -2.92
C MET A 1 10.31 -11.18 -1.55
N PHE A 2 11.31 -11.22 -0.68
CA PHE A 2 11.22 -11.81 0.65
C PHE A 2 11.32 -10.71 1.70
N VAL A 3 10.43 -10.73 2.69
CA VAL A 3 10.39 -9.77 3.81
C VAL A 3 10.50 -10.57 5.11
N PRO A 4 11.69 -10.63 5.73
CA PRO A 4 11.83 -11.21 7.05
C PRO A 4 11.36 -10.23 8.12
N THR A 5 10.69 -10.74 9.14
CA THR A 5 10.41 -10.03 10.39
C THR A 5 10.66 -10.95 11.57
N ALA A 6 11.34 -10.45 12.59
CA ALA A 6 11.80 -11.28 13.71
C ALA A 6 11.22 -10.86 15.05
N ASN A 7 10.84 -9.59 15.22
CA ASN A 7 10.34 -9.10 16.49
C ASN A 7 9.30 -7.99 16.30
N PRO A 8 8.02 -8.21 16.67
CA PRO A 8 6.95 -7.24 16.48
C PRO A 8 7.10 -5.95 17.31
N VAL A 9 7.96 -5.94 18.33
CA VAL A 9 8.25 -4.75 19.15
C VAL A 9 9.26 -3.84 18.45
N ARG A 10 10.29 -4.43 17.84
CA ARG A 10 11.31 -3.68 17.08
C ARG A 10 10.82 -3.32 15.68
N GLU A 11 10.01 -4.20 15.09
CA GLU A 11 9.41 -4.05 13.77
C GLU A 11 7.89 -4.07 13.94
N PRO A 12 7.27 -2.92 14.32
CA PRO A 12 5.84 -2.84 14.48
C PRO A 12 5.09 -3.37 13.25
N PRO A 13 4.01 -4.16 13.44
CA PRO A 13 3.23 -4.74 12.33
C PRO A 13 2.81 -3.72 11.26
N ILE A 14 2.54 -2.47 11.66
CA ILE A 14 2.18 -1.39 10.73
C ILE A 14 3.30 -1.05 9.73
N ILE A 15 4.57 -1.15 10.15
CA ILE A 15 5.71 -0.88 9.27
C ILE A 15 5.85 -2.03 8.27
N VAL A 16 5.75 -3.28 8.73
CA VAL A 16 5.79 -4.48 7.88
C VAL A 16 4.65 -4.47 6.86
N ALA A 17 3.43 -4.17 7.30
CA ALA A 17 2.25 -4.01 6.46
C ALA A 17 2.46 -2.95 5.36
N ASN A 18 2.97 -1.77 5.73
CA ASN A 18 3.22 -0.72 4.75
C ASN A 18 4.29 -1.11 3.73
N THR A 19 5.33 -1.83 4.14
CA THR A 19 6.36 -2.36 3.24
C THR A 19 5.73 -3.35 2.25
N VAL A 20 4.95 -4.32 2.73
CA VAL A 20 4.26 -5.30 1.88
C VAL A 20 3.28 -4.61 0.93
N LEU A 21 2.50 -3.64 1.40
CA LEU A 21 1.59 -2.87 0.57
C LEU A 21 2.34 -2.11 -0.53
N SER A 22 3.48 -1.52 -0.19
CA SER A 22 4.31 -0.79 -1.14
C SER A 22 4.85 -1.71 -2.23
N LEU A 23 5.28 -2.91 -1.86
CA LEU A 23 5.74 -3.94 -2.81
C LEU A 23 4.61 -4.38 -3.74
N LEU A 24 3.41 -4.61 -3.21
CA LEU A 24 2.24 -5.01 -4.01
C LEU A 24 1.75 -3.90 -4.94
N ALA A 25 1.99 -2.63 -4.58
CA ALA A 25 1.61 -1.48 -5.39
C ALA A 25 2.64 -1.14 -6.49
N LEU A 26 3.79 -1.81 -6.53
CA LEU A 26 4.74 -1.66 -7.63
C LEU A 26 4.08 -2.05 -8.95
N ASN A 27 4.37 -1.29 -10.00
CA ASN A 27 3.79 -1.51 -11.33
C ASN A 27 4.47 -2.69 -12.06
N TYR A 28 4.57 -3.83 -11.39
CA TYR A 28 4.97 -5.10 -12.00
C TYR A 28 3.76 -5.84 -12.58
N PRO A 29 3.95 -6.66 -13.62
CA PRO A 29 2.93 -7.58 -14.07
C PRO A 29 2.52 -8.50 -12.90
N ALA A 30 1.21 -8.65 -12.67
CA ALA A 30 0.67 -9.40 -11.52
C ALA A 30 1.24 -10.83 -11.41
N ASN A 31 1.64 -11.40 -12.53
CA ASN A 31 2.10 -12.78 -12.67
C ASN A 31 3.60 -12.95 -12.38
N LYS A 32 4.33 -11.84 -12.19
CA LYS A 32 5.80 -11.82 -12.05
C LYS A 32 6.27 -11.42 -10.66
N LEU A 33 5.38 -10.91 -9.81
CA LEU A 33 5.73 -10.47 -8.47
C LEU A 33 5.01 -11.32 -7.42
N ALA A 34 5.78 -12.10 -6.69
CA ALA A 34 5.34 -12.76 -5.46
C ALA A 34 6.04 -12.12 -4.26
N CYS A 35 5.29 -11.82 -3.21
CA CYS A 35 5.81 -11.35 -1.93
C CYS A 35 5.68 -12.45 -0.89
N TYR A 36 6.79 -12.82 -0.27
CA TYR A 36 6.85 -13.82 0.80
C TYR A 36 7.24 -13.10 2.09
N VAL A 37 6.46 -13.30 3.15
CA VAL A 37 6.75 -12.74 4.47
C VAL A 37 7.09 -13.89 5.41
N SER A 38 8.24 -13.82 6.06
CA SER A 38 8.65 -14.77 7.10
C SER A 38 8.58 -14.07 8.44
N ASP A 39 7.78 -14.60 9.35
CA ASP A 39 7.60 -14.07 10.70
C ASP A 39 8.20 -15.04 11.73
N ASP A 40 9.43 -14.78 12.14
CA ASP A 40 10.12 -15.57 13.17
C ASP A 40 9.61 -15.22 14.58
N GLY A 41 8.94 -14.07 14.72
CA GLY A 41 8.34 -13.62 15.97
C GLY A 41 6.98 -14.26 16.28
N CYS A 42 6.42 -15.02 15.32
CA CYS A 42 5.13 -15.70 15.41
C CYS A 42 4.01 -14.84 16.02
N SER A 43 3.98 -13.56 15.67
CA SER A 43 3.10 -12.60 16.32
C SER A 43 1.71 -12.62 15.67
N PRO A 44 0.64 -12.88 16.42
CA PRO A 44 -0.72 -12.85 15.86
C PRO A 44 -1.07 -11.46 15.32
N LEU A 45 -0.50 -10.39 15.89
CA LEU A 45 -0.70 -9.02 15.43
C LEU A 45 -0.13 -8.80 14.02
N THR A 46 1.06 -9.35 13.73
CA THR A 46 1.67 -9.31 12.39
C THR A 46 0.79 -10.03 11.38
N TYR A 47 0.31 -11.23 11.72
CA TYR A 47 -0.59 -12.00 10.87
C TYR A 47 -1.89 -11.23 10.52
N PHE A 48 -2.59 -10.71 11.54
CA PHE A 48 -3.83 -9.96 11.31
C PHE A 48 -3.59 -8.68 10.51
N SER A 49 -2.50 -7.96 10.78
CA SER A 49 -2.13 -6.75 10.04
C SER A 49 -1.89 -7.06 8.56
N LEU A 50 -1.18 -8.14 8.23
CA LEU A 50 -0.94 -8.57 6.85
C LEU A 50 -2.22 -9.03 6.15
N LYS A 51 -3.12 -9.70 6.87
CA LYS A 51 -4.42 -10.12 6.33
C LYS A 51 -5.28 -8.93 5.92
N GLU A 52 -5.38 -7.90 6.75
CA GLU A 52 -6.11 -6.68 6.41
C GLU A 52 -5.41 -5.88 5.30
N THR A 53 -4.08 -5.85 5.32
CA THR A 53 -3.28 -5.22 4.26
C THR A 53 -3.53 -5.86 2.91
N SER A 54 -3.66 -7.19 2.83
CA SER A 54 -3.97 -7.91 1.59
C SER A 54 -5.33 -7.50 1.01
N LYS A 55 -6.34 -7.29 1.87
CA LYS A 55 -7.65 -6.77 1.43
C LYS A 55 -7.52 -5.33 0.92
N PHE A 56 -6.81 -4.48 1.66
CA PHE A 56 -6.61 -3.07 1.30
C PHE A 56 -5.82 -2.91 0.00
N ALA A 57 -4.83 -3.77 -0.26
CA ALA A 57 -4.02 -3.74 -1.47
C ALA A 57 -4.86 -3.84 -2.76
N LYS A 58 -5.98 -4.58 -2.72
CA LYS A 58 -6.92 -4.69 -3.84
C LYS A 58 -7.60 -3.36 -4.19
N ILE A 59 -7.73 -2.45 -3.23
CA ILE A 59 -8.30 -1.11 -3.42
C ILE A 59 -7.19 -0.12 -3.77
N TRP A 60 -6.07 -0.18 -3.03
CA TRP A 60 -4.94 0.73 -3.18
C TRP A 60 -4.25 0.61 -4.54
N GLY A 61 -4.03 -0.60 -5.05
CA GLY A 61 -3.38 -0.82 -6.34
C GLY A 61 -4.08 -0.12 -7.52
N PRO A 62 -5.38 -0.35 -7.76
CA PRO A 62 -6.15 0.37 -8.78
C PRO A 62 -6.19 1.88 -8.56
N PHE A 63 -6.27 2.34 -7.31
CA PHE A 63 -6.22 3.76 -6.97
C PHE A 63 -4.91 4.41 -7.40
N CYS A 64 -3.77 3.80 -7.06
CA CYS A 64 -2.45 4.28 -7.46
C CYS A 64 -2.32 4.38 -8.99
N LYS A 65 -2.84 3.38 -9.73
CA LYS A 65 -2.86 3.39 -11.20
C LYS A 65 -3.74 4.51 -11.76
N LYS A 66 -4.96 4.70 -11.24
CA LYS A 66 -5.93 5.68 -11.75
C LYS A 66 -5.45 7.14 -11.60
N TYR A 67 -4.75 7.42 -10.50
CA TYR A 67 -4.29 8.77 -10.17
C TYR A 67 -2.79 8.98 -10.35
N ASN A 68 -2.07 7.97 -10.87
CA ASN A 68 -0.63 7.98 -11.09
C ASN A 68 0.15 8.38 -9.81
N VAL A 69 -0.24 7.78 -8.68
CA VAL A 69 0.41 8.01 -7.39
C VAL A 69 1.72 7.26 -7.38
N ARG A 70 2.84 8.00 -7.32
CA ARG A 70 4.21 7.44 -7.28
C ARG A 70 4.67 7.00 -5.89
N VAL A 71 3.94 7.40 -4.84
CA VAL A 71 4.27 7.05 -3.45
C VAL A 71 3.49 5.81 -3.06
N PHE A 72 4.20 4.70 -2.92
CA PHE A 72 3.62 3.39 -2.63
C PHE A 72 3.39 3.16 -1.13
N PHE A 73 4.01 3.99 -0.27
CA PHE A 73 3.82 3.96 1.17
C PHE A 73 2.62 4.81 1.56
N PHE A 74 1.50 4.16 1.91
CA PHE A 74 0.24 4.84 2.21
C PHE A 74 0.36 5.92 3.29
N LEU A 75 1.16 5.68 4.34
CA LEU A 75 1.36 6.66 5.40
C LEU A 75 2.09 7.93 4.93
N PHE A 76 3.14 7.79 4.11
CA PHE A 76 3.82 8.94 3.50
C PHE A 76 2.95 9.64 2.47
N PHE A 77 2.07 8.90 1.79
CA PHE A 77 1.10 9.49 0.89
C PHE A 77 0.15 10.43 1.65
N LEU A 78 -0.36 10.03 2.82
CA LEU A 78 -1.28 10.85 3.62
C LEU A 78 -0.63 12.08 4.26
N THR A 79 0.63 11.99 4.69
CA THR A 79 1.32 13.09 5.38
C THR A 79 2.08 14.03 4.45
N GLY A 80 2.27 13.64 3.19
CA GLY A 80 3.02 14.43 2.21
C GLY A 80 2.16 15.42 1.41
N SER A 81 2.81 16.45 0.84
CA SER A 81 2.19 17.42 -0.08
C SER A 81 1.54 16.76 -1.32
N LEU A 82 1.94 15.52 -1.63
CA LEU A 82 1.36 14.72 -2.71
C LEU A 82 -0.11 14.35 -2.46
N PHE A 83 -0.55 14.29 -1.19
CA PHE A 83 -1.94 14.06 -0.84
C PHE A 83 -2.85 15.14 -1.42
N ILE A 84 -2.51 16.40 -1.15
CA ILE A 84 -3.26 17.58 -1.60
C ILE A 84 -3.29 17.64 -3.13
N LEU A 85 -2.15 17.40 -3.77
CA LEU A 85 -2.06 17.39 -5.23
C LEU A 85 -2.92 16.28 -5.86
N THR A 86 -2.97 15.11 -5.20
CA THR A 86 -3.79 13.98 -5.66
C THR A 86 -5.27 14.27 -5.45
N LEU A 87 -5.66 14.82 -4.30
CA LEU A 87 -7.01 15.32 -4.03
C LEU A 87 -7.48 16.32 -5.09
N TYR A 88 -6.65 17.29 -5.43
CA TYR A 88 -6.96 18.27 -6.48
C TYR A 88 -7.15 17.61 -7.86
N LYS A 89 -6.33 16.60 -8.19
CA LYS A 89 -6.54 15.79 -9.40
C LYS A 89 -7.81 14.96 -9.35
N MET A 90 -8.21 14.48 -8.17
CA MET A 90 -9.47 13.74 -7.99
C MET A 90 -10.68 14.64 -8.20
N THR A 91 -10.69 15.84 -7.62
CA THR A 91 -11.80 16.80 -7.78
C THR A 91 -11.91 17.29 -9.22
N GLY A 92 -10.79 17.61 -9.88
CA GLY A 92 -10.79 18.02 -11.29
C GLY A 92 -11.36 16.95 -12.23
N LYS A 93 -10.98 15.67 -12.06
CA LYS A 93 -11.55 14.56 -12.84
C LYS A 93 -13.02 14.30 -12.53
N ALA A 94 -13.46 14.51 -11.28
CA ALA A 94 -14.86 14.34 -10.89
C ALA A 94 -15.76 15.41 -11.52
N LEU A 95 -15.26 16.63 -11.71
CA LEU A 95 -15.97 17.70 -12.42
C LEU A 95 -16.11 17.39 -13.92
N GLN A 96 -15.03 16.95 -14.58
CA GLN A 96 -15.09 16.56 -16.00
C GLN A 96 -16.02 15.37 -16.28
N ASN A 97 -16.23 14.48 -15.31
CA ASN A 97 -17.18 13.36 -15.44
C ASN A 97 -18.65 13.74 -15.15
N LYS A 98 -18.92 14.96 -14.67
CA LYS A 98 -20.29 15.48 -14.47
C LYS A 98 -20.79 16.32 -15.64
N GLU A 99 -19.89 16.81 -16.49
CA GLU A 99 -20.22 17.60 -17.69
C GLU A 99 -20.41 16.74 -18.95
N ASN A 100 -20.24 15.41 -18.85
CA ASN A 100 -20.55 14.42 -19.89
C ASN A 100 -21.69 13.52 -19.42
#